data_AF-A0A5K0YSB3-F1
#
_entry.id   AF-A0A5K0YSB3-F1
#
_cell.length_a   1.000
_cell.length_b   1.000
_cell.length_c   1.000
_cell.angle_alpha   90.00
_cell.angle_beta   90.00
_cell.angle_gamma   90.00
#
_symmetry.space_group_name_H-M   'P 1'
#
loop_
_entity.id
_entity.type
_entity.pdbx_description
1 polymer ?
#
loop_
_entity_poly.entity_id
_entity_poly.type
_entity_poly.pdbx_seq_one_letter_code
_entity_poly.pdbx_strand_id
1 'polypeptide(L)' 'QIFWFGDLNYRLNMDDMEVRSLVAKGRWDELIDRDQ' A
#
# COMPACT_ATOMS: atom_id res chain seq x y z
N GLN A 1 -23.10 -16.63 5.28
CA GLN A 1 -21.68 -16.24 5.33
C GLN A 1 -21.44 -15.17 4.29
N ILE A 2 -20.74 -14.08 4.63
CA ILE A 2 -20.50 -12.96 3.71
C ILE A 2 -19.02 -12.98 3.34
N PHE A 3 -18.74 -12.97 2.04
CA PHE A 3 -17.42 -12.72 1.51
C PHE A 3 -17.43 -11.36 0.83
N TRP A 4 -16.44 -10.53 1.15
CA TRP A 4 -16.30 -9.19 0.60
C TRP A 4 -14.91 -9.04 0.01
N PHE A 5 -14.84 -8.94 -1.30
CA PHE A 5 -13.61 -8.79 -2.07
C PHE A 5 -13.94 -8.04 -3.37
N GLY A 6 -12.92 -7.43 -3.96
CA GLY A 6 -13.05 -6.62 -5.17
C GLY A 6 -11.93 -5.59 -5.23
N ASP A 7 -12.02 -4.68 -6.20
CA ASP A 7 -11.21 -3.47 -6.18
C ASP A 7 -11.79 -2.51 -5.14
N LEU A 8 -11.24 -2.58 -3.93
CA LEU A 8 -11.65 -1.72 -2.81
C LEU A 8 -11.08 -0.31 -2.93
N ASN A 9 -10.13 -0.10 -3.86
CA ASN A 9 -9.53 1.17 -4.21
C ASN A 9 -8.87 1.92 -3.02
N TYR A 10 -8.43 1.21 -1.99
CA TYR A 10 -7.52 1.72 -0.96
C TYR A 10 -6.16 2.03 -1.59
N ARG A 11 -5.56 3.15 -1.17
CA ARG A 11 -4.28 3.63 -1.69
C ARG A 11 -3.35 3.98 -0.55
N LEU A 12 -2.05 3.95 -0.81
CA LEU A 12 -1.06 4.42 0.14
C LEU A 12 -1.19 5.94 0.35
N ASN A 13 -1.21 6.37 1.60
CA ASN A 13 -1.14 7.79 1.96
C ASN A 13 0.32 8.25 2.07
N MET A 14 1.01 8.33 0.92
CA MET A 14 2.45 8.64 0.79
C MET A 14 2.74 9.27 -0.57
N ASP A 15 3.85 10.02 -0.68
CA ASP A 15 4.34 10.56 -1.95
C ASP A 15 4.86 9.47 -2.90
N ASP A 16 4.61 9.61 -4.21
CA ASP A 16 5.00 8.62 -5.24
C ASP A 16 6.52 8.36 -5.26
N MET A 17 7.36 9.39 -5.07
CA MET A 17 8.82 9.21 -5.06
C MET A 17 9.28 8.38 -3.86
N GLU A 18 8.64 8.58 -2.71
CA GLU A 18 8.92 7.81 -1.50
C GLU A 18 8.49 6.35 -1.69
N VAL A 19 7.28 6.12 -2.21
CA VAL A 19 6.78 4.78 -2.52
C VAL A 19 7.76 4.05 -3.45
N ARG A 20 8.19 4.68 -4.55
CA ARG A 20 9.15 4.06 -5.49
C ARG A 20 10.49 3.73 -4.83
N SER A 21 10.97 4.61 -3.95
CA SER A 21 12.22 4.39 -3.19
C SER A 21 12.12 3.18 -2.26
N LEU A 22 10.98 3.03 -1.56
CA LEU A 22 10.73 1.90 -0.66
C LEU A 22 10.54 0.57 -1.41
N VAL A 23 9.81 0.60 -2.53
CA VAL A 23 9.66 -0.54 -3.43
C VAL A 23 11.02 -1.02 -3.94
N ALA A 24 11.89 -0.10 -4.39
CA ALA A 24 13.23 -0.44 -4.87
C ALA A 24 14.12 -1.05 -3.77
N LYS A 25 13.86 -0.73 -2.49
CA LYS A 25 14.58 -1.27 -1.33
C LYS A 25 13.92 -2.53 -0.73
N GLY A 26 12.76 -2.95 -1.26
CA GLY A 26 12.00 -4.08 -0.73
C GLY A 26 11.47 -3.87 0.69
N ARG A 27 11.24 -2.62 1.11
CA ARG A 27 10.75 -2.30 2.47
C ARG A 27 9.21 -2.30 2.51
N TRP A 28 8.63 -3.51 2.47
CA TRP A 28 7.18 -3.69 2.39
C TRP A 28 6.45 -3.31 3.68
N ASP A 29 7.06 -3.55 4.85
CA ASP A 29 6.45 -3.27 6.14
C ASP A 29 6.04 -1.80 6.27
N GLU A 30 6.87 -0.88 5.79
CA GLU A 30 6.57 0.56 5.81
C GLU A 30 5.47 0.98 4.85
N LEU A 31 5.28 0.24 3.75
CA LEU A 31 4.20 0.49 2.81
C LEU A 31 2.87 0.02 3.43
N ILE A 32 2.87 -1.14 4.09
CA ILE A 32 1.70 -1.68 4.79
C ILE A 32 1.23 -0.73 5.90
N ASP A 33 2.17 -0.14 6.66
CA ASP A 33 1.86 0.83 7.71
C ASP A 33 1.16 2.12 7.21
N ARG A 34 1.08 2.32 5.89
CA ARG A 34 0.51 3.52 5.25
C ARG A 34 -0.65 3.21 4.30
N ASP A 35 -1.10 1.97 4.26
CA ASP A 35 -2.35 1.58 3.59
C ASP A 35 -3.56 2.21 4.31
N GLN A 36 -4.57 2.64 3.55
CA GLN A 36 -5.78 3.29 4.05
C GLN A 36 -6.81 2.30 4.57
#